data_AF-A0A3B8PTJ7-F1
#
_entry.id   AF-A0A3B8PTJ7-F1
#
_cell.length_a   1.000
_cell.length_b   1.000
_cell.length_c   1.000
_cell.angle_alpha   90.00
_cell.angle_beta   90.00
_cell.angle_gamma   90.00
#
_symmetry.space_group_name_H-M   'P 1'
#
loop_
_entity.id
_entity.type
_entity.pdbx_description
1 polymer ?
#
loop_
_entity_poly.entity_id
_entity_poly.type
_entity_poly.pdbx_seq_one_letter_code
_entity_poly.pdbx_strand_id
1 'polypeptide(L)'
;MPSSDFGIVGKEIGSMSFGGPRYLRAWLNSFPTSAFTISLNVRSTAPGMLVSLGDQDTGSTEWAQARFTIDCEAMQIGIGFGQTLGVTAHTPGMLLDGRRHHIVVTWSQPAPGAPNATVVVYVDGVVAGQRSWTFTDDNLNPGYIPQIIASGPLYIGYRPTQHNEPDPSAIFDGAVTDLSIWSRAMTPAEIAADATTVVTGNEPGLYLALPMGPAGRDYLRGSARDLSPNHFDASDVVMQDTNVCFGSVWRMEGFPTGSRTVAMWLRCGFASSGTYLLTYSDYSNSEPPDDAGPPWSIADPSSIRVSSSGSFGVGVADGTWHHVAIVCHRERGEPLEDLLYIDGELRARLPATSEDPLANNQRLVIGGRLATN
;
A
#
# COMPACT_ATOMS: atom_id res chain seq x y z
N MET A 1 9.78 -3.08 22.92
CA MET A 1 9.93 -3.53 21.52
C MET A 1 9.22 -2.51 20.65
N PRO A 2 9.78 -2.02 19.53
CA PRO A 2 9.04 -1.14 18.65
C PRO A 2 7.92 -1.97 18.02
N SER A 3 6.66 -1.58 18.24
CA SER A 3 5.54 -2.12 17.49
C SER A 3 5.73 -1.72 16.03
N SER A 4 6.01 -2.69 15.17
CA SER A 4 6.09 -2.48 13.73
C SER A 4 4.70 -2.09 13.22
N ASP A 5 4.52 -0.81 12.95
CA ASP A 5 3.32 -0.24 12.33
C ASP A 5 3.37 -0.47 10.82
N PHE A 6 2.22 -0.72 10.20
CA PHE A 6 2.13 -0.80 8.75
C PHE A 6 2.11 0.60 8.11
N GLY A 7 3.14 0.93 7.34
CA GLY A 7 3.14 2.10 6.45
C GLY A 7 2.44 1.78 5.12
N ILE A 8 1.49 2.62 4.72
CA ILE A 8 0.84 2.62 3.40
C ILE A 8 1.83 3.07 2.31
N VAL A 9 2.76 3.94 2.67
CA VAL A 9 3.97 4.26 1.89
C VAL A 9 5.19 3.85 2.71
N GLY A 10 5.70 2.65 2.48
CA GLY A 10 7.09 2.25 2.68
C GLY A 10 7.85 2.58 3.98
N LYS A 11 7.18 3.01 5.05
CA LYS A 11 7.77 3.25 6.36
C LYS A 11 7.00 2.44 7.39
N GLU A 12 7.16 1.12 7.34
CA GLU A 12 7.42 0.46 8.62
C GLU A 12 8.68 1.15 9.15
N ILE A 13 8.64 1.72 10.35
CA ILE A 13 9.85 2.26 10.97
C ILE A 13 10.76 1.04 11.23
N GLY A 14 11.59 0.71 10.24
CA GLY A 14 12.46 -0.46 10.26
C GLY A 14 12.64 -1.24 8.95
N SER A 15 11.90 -1.00 7.86
CA SER A 15 12.07 -1.79 6.62
C SER A 15 12.21 -0.96 5.33
N MET A 16 13.06 -1.45 4.42
CA MET A 16 13.25 -0.90 3.07
C MET A 16 12.07 -1.35 2.20
N SER A 17 11.32 -0.39 1.64
CA SER A 17 10.10 -0.66 0.86
C SER A 17 10.41 -1.15 -0.56
N PHE A 18 10.27 -2.46 -0.80
CA PHE A 18 10.26 -3.02 -2.15
C PHE A 18 8.83 -3.05 -2.70
N GLY A 19 8.58 -2.36 -3.83
CA GLY A 19 7.35 -2.50 -4.62
C GLY A 19 6.35 -1.34 -4.57
N GLY A 20 6.80 -0.10 -4.77
CA GLY A 20 5.96 1.05 -5.16
C GLY A 20 5.05 1.59 -4.05
N PRO A 21 4.32 2.69 -4.31
CA PRO A 21 3.29 3.17 -3.39
C PRO A 21 2.10 2.18 -3.38
N ARG A 22 1.54 1.94 -2.19
CA ARG A 22 0.57 0.86 -1.96
C ARG A 22 -0.68 1.38 -1.27
N TYR A 23 -1.76 0.63 -1.38
CA TYR A 23 -2.97 0.80 -0.59
C TYR A 23 -3.67 -0.55 -0.39
N LEU A 24 -4.64 -0.63 0.52
CA LEU A 24 -5.47 -1.83 0.67
C LEU A 24 -6.83 -1.63 0.02
N ARG A 25 -7.36 -2.70 -0.56
CA ARG A 25 -8.72 -2.73 -1.10
C ARG A 25 -9.48 -3.97 -0.65
N ALA A 26 -10.66 -3.78 -0.08
CA ALA A 26 -11.64 -4.83 0.18
C ALA A 26 -12.90 -4.59 -0.65
N TRP A 27 -13.69 -5.64 -0.90
CA TRP A 27 -15.03 -5.49 -1.47
C TRP A 27 -16.07 -5.77 -0.39
N LEU A 28 -16.86 -4.75 -0.05
CA LEU A 28 -17.87 -4.83 0.99
C LEU A 28 -19.24 -5.18 0.42
N ASN A 29 -19.99 -6.00 1.14
CA ASN A 29 -21.38 -6.34 0.85
C ASN A 29 -22.25 -6.07 2.07
N SER A 30 -23.44 -5.51 1.87
CA SER A 30 -24.38 -5.19 2.95
C SER A 30 -23.78 -4.26 4.03
N PHE A 31 -23.03 -3.25 3.61
CA PHE A 31 -22.50 -2.20 4.47
C PHE A 31 -23.63 -1.53 5.27
N PRO A 32 -23.45 -1.30 6.58
CA PRO A 32 -24.46 -0.63 7.40
C PRO A 32 -24.63 0.84 7.00
N THR A 33 -25.82 1.23 6.53
CA THR A 33 -26.06 2.59 5.99
C THR A 33 -26.78 3.53 6.96
N SER A 34 -27.53 3.00 7.93
CA SER A 34 -28.25 3.82 8.92
C SER A 34 -27.40 4.18 10.13
N ALA A 35 -26.55 3.28 10.62
CA ALA A 35 -25.66 3.57 11.74
C ALA A 35 -24.39 2.73 11.66
N PHE A 36 -23.24 3.37 11.83
CA PHE A 36 -21.96 2.68 11.89
C PHE A 36 -20.90 3.50 12.64
N THR A 37 -19.81 2.82 12.99
CA THR A 37 -18.60 3.45 13.53
C THR A 37 -17.42 2.95 12.73
N ILE A 38 -16.55 3.85 12.28
CA ILE A 38 -15.24 3.51 11.72
C ILE A 38 -14.19 3.97 12.73
N SER A 39 -13.33 3.04 13.16
CA SER A 39 -12.24 3.27 14.11
C SER A 39 -10.92 2.84 13.47
N LEU A 40 -9.87 3.65 13.60
CA LEU A 40 -8.55 3.33 13.10
C LEU A 40 -7.47 4.12 13.85
N ASN A 41 -6.26 3.56 13.87
CA ASN A 41 -5.05 4.24 14.31
C ASN A 41 -4.30 4.80 13.10
N VAL A 42 -3.87 6.05 13.18
CA VAL A 42 -3.15 6.74 12.10
C VAL A 42 -1.87 7.35 12.63
N ARG A 43 -0.79 7.28 11.85
CA ARG A 43 0.43 8.06 12.07
C ARG A 43 0.94 8.60 10.75
N SER A 44 1.06 9.91 10.62
CA SER A 44 1.56 10.54 9.41
C SER A 44 2.18 11.91 9.68
N THR A 45 2.93 12.41 8.70
CA THR A 45 3.39 13.81 8.61
C THR A 45 2.89 14.49 7.33
N ALA A 46 2.00 13.84 6.58
CA ALA A 46 1.49 14.29 5.29
C ALA A 46 -0.04 14.13 5.22
N PRO A 47 -0.74 15.06 4.55
CA PRO A 47 -2.18 14.95 4.39
C PRO A 47 -2.54 13.81 3.43
N GLY A 48 -3.78 13.32 3.50
CA GLY A 48 -4.27 12.39 2.50
C GLY A 48 -5.52 11.62 2.91
N MET A 49 -5.90 10.68 2.05
CA MET A 49 -7.12 9.88 2.19
C MET A 49 -6.85 8.64 3.06
N LEU A 50 -7.55 8.52 4.18
CA LEU A 50 -7.43 7.38 5.08
C LEU A 50 -8.34 6.23 4.65
N VAL A 51 -9.61 6.55 4.36
CA VAL A 51 -10.64 5.56 3.99
C VAL A 51 -11.55 6.15 2.91
N SER A 52 -11.81 5.39 1.84
CA SER A 52 -12.82 5.73 0.83
C SER A 52 -13.70 4.52 0.56
N LEU A 53 -14.99 4.62 0.84
CA LEU A 53 -16.00 3.64 0.46
C LEU A 53 -16.70 4.11 -0.82
N GLY A 54 -16.57 3.30 -1.87
CA GLY A 54 -17.04 3.58 -3.21
C GLY A 54 -16.03 4.37 -4.05
N ASP A 55 -16.22 4.32 -5.36
CA ASP A 55 -15.49 5.11 -6.35
C ASP A 55 -16.46 6.00 -7.15
N GLN A 56 -15.93 6.76 -8.11
CA GLN A 56 -16.81 7.59 -8.93
C GLN A 56 -17.85 6.73 -9.65
N ASP A 57 -17.53 5.56 -10.19
CA ASP A 57 -18.48 4.77 -11.02
C ASP A 57 -19.55 4.05 -10.19
N THR A 58 -19.18 3.47 -9.04
CA THR A 58 -20.07 2.78 -8.08
C THR A 58 -20.87 3.74 -7.22
N GLY A 59 -20.47 5.02 -7.16
CA GLY A 59 -21.20 6.12 -6.54
C GLY A 59 -21.77 7.16 -7.51
N SER A 60 -21.76 6.89 -8.83
CA SER A 60 -22.23 7.80 -9.91
C SER A 60 -23.41 7.24 -10.71
N THR A 61 -24.14 6.25 -10.18
CA THR A 61 -25.49 6.02 -10.70
C THR A 61 -26.40 7.12 -10.13
N GLU A 62 -26.34 8.28 -10.77
CA GLU A 62 -27.36 9.34 -10.75
C GLU A 62 -27.94 9.66 -9.35
N TRP A 63 -27.22 10.51 -8.60
CA TRP A 63 -27.70 11.32 -7.46
C TRP A 63 -28.35 10.60 -6.26
N ALA A 64 -28.50 9.27 -6.29
CA ALA A 64 -29.17 8.51 -5.24
C ALA A 64 -28.20 7.98 -4.17
N GLN A 65 -26.93 7.73 -4.50
CA GLN A 65 -25.98 7.09 -3.59
C GLN A 65 -24.74 7.95 -3.31
N ALA A 66 -24.26 7.91 -2.07
CA ALA A 66 -23.13 8.67 -1.57
C ALA A 66 -21.95 7.75 -1.27
N ARG A 67 -20.78 8.15 -1.78
CA ARG A 67 -19.49 7.67 -1.25
C ARG A 67 -19.31 8.15 0.17
N PHE A 68 -18.55 7.40 0.96
CA PHE A 68 -18.13 7.84 2.29
C PHE A 68 -16.61 7.95 2.33
N THR A 69 -16.06 9.08 2.78
CA THR A 69 -14.62 9.28 2.85
C THR A 69 -14.18 9.83 4.20
N ILE A 70 -12.99 9.44 4.63
CA ILE A 70 -12.26 10.02 5.76
C ILE A 70 -10.89 10.45 5.24
N ASP A 71 -10.61 11.75 5.28
CA ASP A 71 -9.31 12.32 4.96
C ASP A 71 -8.77 13.14 6.13
N CYS A 72 -7.45 13.29 6.18
CA CYS A 72 -6.78 14.08 7.21
C CYS A 72 -5.92 15.17 6.61
N GLU A 73 -5.94 16.32 7.28
CA GLU A 73 -5.02 17.44 7.10
C GLU A 73 -4.29 17.75 8.41
N ALA A 74 -3.41 18.75 8.41
CA ALA A 74 -2.55 19.06 9.55
C ALA A 74 -3.31 19.25 10.87
N MET A 75 -4.48 19.87 10.84
CA MET A 75 -5.30 20.16 12.04
C MET A 75 -6.79 19.85 11.83
N GLN A 76 -7.11 19.02 10.85
CA GLN A 76 -8.50 18.77 10.45
C GLN A 76 -8.70 17.33 9.99
N ILE A 77 -9.92 16.83 10.21
CA ILE A 77 -10.42 15.60 9.61
C ILE A 77 -11.62 15.95 8.74
N GLY A 78 -11.53 15.59 7.47
CA GLY A 78 -12.61 15.69 6.49
C GLY A 78 -13.43 14.41 6.44
N ILE A 79 -14.75 14.53 6.59
CA ILE A 79 -15.71 13.46 6.35
C ILE A 79 -16.55 13.83 5.13
N GLY A 80 -16.41 13.06 4.06
CA GLY A 80 -17.13 13.30 2.80
C GLY A 80 -18.29 12.34 2.61
N PHE A 81 -19.37 12.85 2.00
CA PHE A 81 -20.57 12.07 1.64
C PHE A 81 -20.87 12.21 0.14
N GLY A 82 -19.88 11.95 -0.71
CA GLY A 82 -20.00 12.13 -2.17
C GLY A 82 -20.21 13.59 -2.55
N GLN A 83 -21.34 13.90 -3.21
CA GLN A 83 -21.69 15.28 -3.60
C GLN A 83 -22.41 16.08 -2.51
N THR A 84 -22.78 15.45 -1.38
CA THR A 84 -23.37 16.14 -0.23
C THR A 84 -22.29 16.83 0.61
N LEU A 85 -22.62 17.99 1.21
CA LEU A 85 -21.74 18.71 2.11
C LEU A 85 -21.21 17.81 3.24
N GLY A 86 -19.89 17.66 3.28
CA GLY A 86 -19.19 16.91 4.32
C GLY A 86 -19.14 17.60 5.68
N VAL A 87 -18.30 17.05 6.56
CA VAL A 87 -17.94 17.65 7.85
C VAL A 87 -16.44 17.86 7.91
N THR A 88 -16.04 19.05 8.32
CA THR A 88 -14.67 19.35 8.69
C THR A 88 -14.61 19.45 10.21
N ALA A 89 -13.94 18.50 10.85
CA ALA A 89 -13.70 18.50 12.29
C ALA A 89 -12.31 19.08 12.56
N HIS A 90 -12.22 20.12 13.38
CA HIS A 90 -10.95 20.73 13.74
C HIS A 90 -10.36 20.05 14.98
N THR A 91 -9.07 19.71 14.92
CA THR A 91 -8.39 19.11 16.07
C THR A 91 -7.75 20.15 16.98
N PRO A 92 -7.70 19.92 18.30
CA PRO A 92 -7.03 20.85 19.24
C PRO A 92 -5.51 20.97 19.01
N GLY A 93 -4.90 20.00 18.33
CA GLY A 93 -3.48 19.96 18.02
C GLY A 93 -3.22 19.44 16.61
N MET A 94 -1.94 19.32 16.25
CA MET A 94 -1.51 18.83 14.95
C MET A 94 -1.68 17.31 14.87
N LEU A 95 -2.48 16.82 13.92
CA LEU A 95 -2.67 15.39 13.63
C LEU A 95 -1.49 14.78 12.87
N LEU A 96 -0.83 15.59 12.06
CA LEU A 96 0.26 15.18 11.18
C LEU A 96 1.63 15.40 11.84
N ASP A 97 1.73 15.06 13.12
CA ASP A 97 2.92 15.28 13.97
C ASP A 97 3.88 14.08 14.02
N GLY A 98 3.61 13.04 13.23
CA GLY A 98 4.38 11.80 13.21
C GLY A 98 4.15 10.90 14.43
N ARG A 99 3.18 11.21 15.30
CA ARG A 99 2.72 10.35 16.40
C ARG A 99 1.46 9.59 15.99
N ARG A 100 1.16 8.54 16.76
CA ARG A 100 -0.06 7.77 16.54
C ARG A 100 -1.24 8.51 17.15
N HIS A 101 -2.30 8.68 16.36
CA HIS A 101 -3.60 9.18 16.79
C HIS A 101 -4.68 8.13 16.55
N HIS A 102 -5.61 8.02 17.49
CA HIS A 102 -6.81 7.19 17.34
C HIS A 102 -7.94 8.06 16.76
N ILE A 103 -8.42 7.70 15.57
CA ILE A 103 -9.47 8.42 14.87
C ILE A 103 -10.72 7.55 14.83
N VAL A 104 -11.83 8.09 15.31
CA VAL A 104 -13.13 7.42 15.28
C VAL A 104 -14.20 8.31 14.68
N VAL A 105 -15.00 7.76 13.77
CA VAL A 105 -16.12 8.45 13.13
C VAL A 105 -17.37 7.63 13.35
N THR A 106 -18.37 8.21 14.02
CA THR A 106 -19.70 7.61 14.17
C THR A 106 -20.68 8.28 13.22
N TRP A 107 -21.52 7.48 12.55
CA TRP A 107 -22.65 7.93 11.75
C TRP A 107 -23.94 7.34 12.31
N SER A 108 -25.01 8.13 12.33
CA SER A 108 -26.34 7.66 12.70
C SER A 108 -27.46 8.41 11.98
N GLN A 109 -28.47 7.66 11.56
CA GLN A 109 -29.73 8.09 10.99
C GLN A 109 -30.85 7.16 11.51
N PRO A 110 -32.09 7.65 11.69
CA PRO A 110 -33.21 6.81 12.13
C PRO A 110 -33.52 5.64 11.18
N ALA A 111 -33.30 5.83 9.87
CA ALA A 111 -33.42 4.84 8.82
C ALA A 111 -32.56 5.30 7.62
N PRO A 112 -32.16 4.39 6.70
CA PRO A 112 -31.46 4.79 5.48
C PRO A 112 -32.26 5.84 4.71
N GLY A 113 -31.63 6.97 4.38
CA GLY A 113 -32.30 8.07 3.68
C GLY A 113 -33.25 8.91 4.54
N ALA A 114 -33.23 8.76 5.87
CA ALA A 114 -33.98 9.62 6.77
C ALA A 114 -33.49 11.08 6.70
N PRO A 115 -34.38 12.07 6.93
CA PRO A 115 -34.03 13.49 6.84
C PRO A 115 -33.10 13.94 7.97
N ASN A 116 -32.89 13.13 9.00
CA ASN A 116 -32.05 13.49 10.13
C ASN A 116 -30.83 12.57 10.17
N ALA A 117 -29.64 13.17 10.24
CA ALA A 117 -28.38 12.44 10.39
C ALA A 117 -27.50 13.12 11.43
N THR A 118 -26.65 12.34 12.09
CA THR A 118 -25.58 12.87 12.93
C THR A 118 -24.28 12.15 12.63
N VAL A 119 -23.23 12.93 12.44
CA VAL A 119 -21.85 12.45 12.43
C VAL A 119 -21.09 13.07 13.60
N VAL A 120 -20.25 12.26 14.25
CA VAL A 120 -19.33 12.71 15.30
C VAL A 120 -17.95 12.16 14.98
N VAL A 121 -16.95 13.02 15.09
CA VAL A 121 -15.54 12.71 14.88
C VAL A 121 -14.83 12.82 16.23
N TYR A 122 -14.11 11.78 16.60
CA TYR A 122 -13.28 11.70 17.79
C TYR A 122 -11.82 11.57 17.38
N VAL A 123 -10.96 12.26 18.12
CA VAL A 123 -9.49 12.15 18.02
C VAL A 123 -8.97 11.90 19.43
N ASP A 124 -8.23 10.80 19.59
CA ASP A 124 -7.66 10.36 20.86
C ASP A 124 -8.71 10.29 21.99
N GLY A 125 -9.90 9.79 21.65
CA GLY A 125 -11.03 9.66 22.58
C GLY A 125 -11.80 10.96 22.88
N VAL A 126 -11.41 12.10 22.31
CA VAL A 126 -12.06 13.40 22.51
C VAL A 126 -12.85 13.81 21.26
N VAL A 127 -14.05 14.38 21.43
CA VAL A 127 -14.84 14.91 20.30
C VAL A 127 -14.08 16.07 19.64
N ALA A 128 -13.68 15.89 18.38
CA ALA A 128 -13.03 16.90 17.55
C ALA A 128 -14.04 17.67 16.68
N GLY A 129 -15.16 17.05 16.35
CA GLY A 129 -16.22 17.72 15.59
C GLY A 129 -17.51 16.92 15.56
N GLN A 130 -18.62 17.61 15.39
CA GLN A 130 -19.94 17.00 15.28
C GLN A 130 -20.79 17.84 14.33
N ARG A 131 -21.61 17.17 13.53
CA ARG A 131 -22.67 17.82 12.76
C ARG A 131 -23.93 16.97 12.83
N SER A 132 -25.04 17.65 13.10
CA SER A 132 -26.38 17.09 12.96
C SER A 132 -27.08 17.84 11.83
N TRP A 133 -27.70 17.09 10.93
CA TRP A 133 -28.50 17.63 9.84
C TRP A 133 -29.97 17.35 10.08
N THR A 134 -30.78 18.32 9.68
CA THR A 134 -32.16 18.12 9.26
C THR A 134 -32.17 18.51 7.79
N PHE A 135 -32.23 17.56 6.86
CA PHE A 135 -32.20 17.75 5.41
C PHE A 135 -33.52 18.37 4.88
N THR A 136 -34.03 19.38 5.58
CA THR A 136 -35.20 20.19 5.22
C THR A 136 -34.85 21.66 5.00
N ASP A 137 -33.66 22.10 5.40
CA ASP A 137 -33.14 23.47 5.26
C ASP A 137 -31.77 23.41 4.57
N ASP A 138 -31.42 24.49 3.83
CA ASP A 138 -30.12 24.77 3.19
C ASP A 138 -30.00 24.63 1.67
N ASN A 139 -30.93 25.10 0.82
CA ASN A 139 -30.72 25.18 -0.65
C ASN A 139 -30.24 23.85 -1.32
N LEU A 140 -30.27 22.73 -0.61
CA LEU A 140 -30.06 21.39 -1.10
C LEU A 140 -31.41 20.99 -1.66
N ASN A 141 -31.51 20.78 -2.98
CA ASN A 141 -32.76 20.29 -3.55
C ASN A 141 -33.26 19.08 -2.73
N PRO A 142 -34.55 19.05 -2.39
CA PRO A 142 -35.15 17.91 -1.68
C PRO A 142 -34.86 16.64 -2.49
N GLY A 143 -33.99 15.78 -1.95
CA GLY A 143 -33.43 14.62 -2.65
C GLY A 143 -31.95 14.32 -2.33
N TYR A 144 -31.17 15.28 -1.82
CA TYR A 144 -29.72 15.11 -1.55
C TYR A 144 -29.37 14.55 -0.17
N ILE A 145 -30.22 13.70 0.39
CA ILE A 145 -29.88 12.95 1.61
C ILE A 145 -28.80 11.95 1.21
N PRO A 146 -27.61 11.95 1.84
CA PRO A 146 -26.56 11.02 1.47
C PRO A 146 -27.01 9.60 1.80
N GLN A 147 -27.35 8.82 0.77
CA GLN A 147 -27.61 7.39 0.93
C GLN A 147 -26.29 6.67 0.72
N ILE A 148 -25.60 6.34 1.81
CA ILE A 148 -24.31 5.67 1.73
C ILE A 148 -24.47 4.35 0.97
N ILE A 149 -23.54 4.06 0.05
CA ILE A 149 -23.58 2.80 -0.70
C ILE A 149 -23.57 1.60 0.27
N ALA A 150 -24.44 0.63 0.00
CA ALA A 150 -24.52 -0.60 0.80
C ALA A 150 -23.56 -1.69 0.32
N SER A 151 -22.90 -1.51 -0.82
CA SER A 151 -21.90 -2.44 -1.35
C SER A 151 -20.99 -1.71 -2.31
N GLY A 152 -19.72 -2.09 -2.31
CA GLY A 152 -18.71 -1.51 -3.19
C GLY A 152 -17.29 -1.65 -2.63
N PRO A 153 -16.31 -1.11 -3.36
CA PRO A 153 -14.93 -1.16 -2.93
C PRO A 153 -14.69 -0.26 -1.71
N LEU A 154 -14.02 -0.80 -0.71
CA LEU A 154 -13.41 -0.05 0.38
C LEU A 154 -11.92 0.10 0.08
N TYR A 155 -11.47 1.34 -0.07
CA TYR A 155 -10.08 1.71 -0.21
C TYR A 155 -9.55 2.23 1.12
N ILE A 156 -8.34 1.81 1.50
CA ILE A 156 -7.67 2.22 2.73
C ILE A 156 -6.32 2.80 2.34
N GLY A 157 -6.11 4.08 2.63
CA GLY A 157 -4.91 4.82 2.24
C GLY A 157 -4.90 5.31 0.80
N TYR A 158 -6.05 5.37 0.13
CA TYR A 158 -6.12 5.78 -1.28
C TYR A 158 -7.44 6.46 -1.62
N ARG A 159 -7.37 7.50 -2.45
CA ARG A 159 -8.54 8.12 -3.07
C ARG A 159 -8.67 7.62 -4.52
N PRO A 160 -9.71 6.82 -4.84
CA PRO A 160 -9.95 6.42 -6.22
C PRO A 160 -10.26 7.65 -7.09
N THR A 161 -9.61 7.74 -8.25
CA THR A 161 -9.86 8.76 -9.27
C THR A 161 -11.00 8.33 -10.20
N GLN A 162 -11.36 9.20 -11.14
CA GLN A 162 -12.35 8.90 -12.16
C GLN A 162 -11.84 7.79 -13.10
N HIS A 163 -12.70 6.87 -13.52
CA HIS A 163 -12.39 5.72 -14.40
C HIS A 163 -11.36 4.72 -13.85
N ASN A 164 -11.10 4.70 -12.54
CA ASN A 164 -10.14 3.81 -11.90
C ASN A 164 -8.71 3.94 -12.46
N GLU A 165 -8.33 5.12 -12.95
CA GLU A 165 -6.97 5.38 -13.38
C GLU A 165 -6.02 5.46 -12.17
N PRO A 166 -4.97 4.62 -12.08
CA PRO A 166 -4.05 4.67 -10.95
C PRO A 166 -3.36 6.04 -10.86
N ASP A 167 -3.52 6.71 -9.72
CA ASP A 167 -2.83 7.97 -9.41
C ASP A 167 -1.96 7.79 -8.17
N PRO A 168 -0.63 7.61 -8.33
CA PRO A 168 0.29 7.48 -7.22
C PRO A 168 0.26 8.66 -6.25
N SER A 169 -0.10 9.86 -6.71
CA SER A 169 -0.15 11.06 -5.86
C SER A 169 -1.35 11.06 -4.91
N ALA A 170 -2.35 10.21 -5.16
CA ALA A 170 -3.53 10.05 -4.33
C ALA A 170 -3.38 8.99 -3.23
N ILE A 171 -2.20 8.38 -3.10
CA ILE A 171 -1.86 7.44 -2.01
C ILE A 171 -1.46 8.22 -0.76
N PHE A 172 -1.99 7.77 0.38
CA PHE A 172 -1.67 8.33 1.69
C PHE A 172 -0.26 7.96 2.15
N ASP A 173 0.58 8.97 2.36
CA ASP A 173 1.90 8.81 2.97
C ASP A 173 1.79 8.78 4.49
N GLY A 174 1.68 7.59 5.05
CA GLY A 174 1.56 7.39 6.49
C GLY A 174 1.36 5.92 6.85
N ALA A 175 0.97 5.68 8.09
CA ALA A 175 0.61 4.37 8.61
C ALA A 175 -0.85 4.36 9.08
N VAL A 176 -1.56 3.29 8.74
CA VAL A 176 -2.90 3.00 9.26
C VAL A 176 -2.90 1.59 9.85
N THR A 177 -3.36 1.46 11.09
CA THR A 177 -3.50 0.17 11.79
C THR A 177 -4.86 0.06 12.46
N ASP A 178 -5.24 -1.17 12.83
CA ASP A 178 -6.41 -1.46 13.65
C ASP A 178 -7.73 -0.89 13.11
N LEU A 179 -7.93 -0.95 11.78
CA LEU A 179 -9.16 -0.48 11.16
C LEU A 179 -10.31 -1.43 11.50
N SER A 180 -11.30 -0.91 12.22
CA SER A 180 -12.51 -1.63 12.56
C SER A 180 -13.74 -0.85 12.10
N ILE A 181 -14.72 -1.56 11.57
CA ILE A 181 -16.03 -1.01 11.23
C ILE A 181 -17.09 -1.75 12.04
N TRP A 182 -17.95 -1.00 12.70
CA TRP A 182 -19.06 -1.50 13.51
C TRP A 182 -20.39 -1.12 12.86
N SER A 183 -21.37 -2.03 12.84
CA SER A 183 -22.73 -1.81 12.33
C SER A 183 -23.64 -1.06 13.31
N ARG A 184 -23.06 -0.17 14.10
CA ARG A 184 -23.73 0.67 15.11
C ARG A 184 -22.91 1.91 15.38
N ALA A 185 -23.56 2.99 15.82
CA ALA A 185 -22.88 4.14 16.39
C ALA A 185 -22.47 3.81 17.83
N MET A 186 -21.16 3.87 18.13
CA MET A 186 -20.63 3.66 19.47
C MET A 186 -20.83 4.90 20.35
N THR A 187 -21.02 4.67 21.64
CA THR A 187 -21.08 5.74 22.65
C THR A 187 -19.67 6.26 22.99
N PRO A 188 -19.53 7.47 23.57
CA PRO A 188 -18.23 7.98 23.99
C PRO A 188 -17.46 7.04 24.94
N ALA A 189 -18.16 6.34 25.83
CA ALA A 189 -17.54 5.39 26.75
C ALA A 189 -16.99 4.14 26.02
N GLU A 190 -17.71 3.66 25.01
CA GLU A 190 -17.24 2.54 24.17
C GLU A 190 -16.06 2.96 23.31
N ILE A 191 -16.04 4.18 22.79
CA ILE A 191 -14.92 4.74 22.00
C ILE A 191 -13.66 4.84 22.85
N ALA A 192 -13.78 5.30 24.10
CA ALA A 192 -12.66 5.33 25.02
C ALA A 192 -12.10 3.93 25.32
N ALA A 193 -12.97 2.90 25.37
CA ALA A 193 -12.54 1.51 25.54
C ALA A 193 -11.89 0.94 24.27
N ASP A 194 -12.43 1.26 23.10
CA ASP A 194 -11.95 0.82 21.78
C ASP A 194 -10.49 1.21 21.54
N ALA A 195 -10.09 2.41 21.97
CA ALA A 195 -8.71 2.90 21.87
C ALA A 195 -7.64 1.99 22.53
N THR A 196 -8.05 1.11 23.44
CA THR A 196 -7.15 0.26 24.24
C THR A 196 -7.45 -1.22 24.16
N THR A 197 -8.59 -1.60 23.57
CA THR A 197 -9.06 -2.98 23.55
C THR A 197 -8.62 -3.67 22.27
N VAL A 198 -8.15 -4.92 22.40
CA VAL A 198 -7.82 -5.74 21.23
C VAL A 198 -9.11 -6.33 20.65
N VAL A 199 -9.40 -6.03 19.39
CA VAL A 199 -10.51 -6.63 18.64
C VAL A 199 -10.15 -8.07 18.27
N THR A 200 -11.06 -9.00 18.59
CA THR A 200 -10.88 -10.46 18.46
C THR A 200 -11.74 -11.08 17.37
N GLY A 201 -12.73 -10.36 16.84
CA GLY A 201 -13.57 -10.79 15.72
C GLY A 201 -14.97 -11.24 16.10
N ASN A 202 -15.29 -11.39 17.38
CA ASN A 202 -16.59 -11.88 17.87
C ASN A 202 -17.45 -10.82 18.56
N GLU A 203 -17.01 -9.56 18.51
CA GLU A 203 -17.66 -8.48 19.21
C GLU A 203 -19.04 -8.15 18.58
N PRO A 204 -20.08 -7.88 19.40
CA PRO A 204 -21.41 -7.57 18.88
C PRO A 204 -21.43 -6.33 17.97
N GLY A 205 -21.94 -6.52 16.76
CA GLY A 205 -22.03 -5.47 15.75
C GLY A 205 -20.70 -5.18 15.05
N LEU A 206 -19.68 -6.02 15.17
CA LEU A 206 -18.47 -5.90 14.35
C LEU A 206 -18.78 -6.29 12.90
N TYR A 207 -18.44 -5.42 11.96
CA TYR A 207 -18.68 -5.60 10.52
C TYR A 207 -17.39 -5.87 9.74
N LEU A 208 -16.29 -5.26 10.13
CA LEU A 208 -14.95 -5.47 9.57
C LEU A 208 -13.92 -5.26 10.68
N ALA A 209 -12.90 -6.11 10.76
CA ALA A 209 -11.74 -5.90 11.62
C ALA A 209 -10.45 -6.26 10.89
N LEU A 210 -9.69 -5.23 10.51
CA LEU A 210 -8.38 -5.33 9.90
C LEU A 210 -7.33 -4.82 10.91
N PRO A 211 -6.68 -5.69 11.69
CA PRO A 211 -5.64 -5.28 12.63
C PRO A 211 -4.47 -4.58 11.93
N MET A 212 -4.11 -5.05 10.73
CA MET A 212 -3.07 -4.49 9.86
C MET A 212 -1.65 -4.37 10.45
N GLY A 213 -1.41 -4.78 11.69
CA GLY A 213 -0.07 -5.11 12.19
C GLY A 213 0.44 -6.45 11.65
N PRO A 214 1.66 -6.88 12.01
CA PRO A 214 2.30 -8.09 11.47
C PRO A 214 1.47 -9.37 11.65
N ALA A 215 0.73 -9.48 12.75
CA ALA A 215 -0.10 -10.63 13.05
C ALA A 215 -1.42 -10.67 12.23
N GLY A 216 -1.87 -9.54 11.69
CA GLY A 216 -3.09 -9.43 10.87
C GLY A 216 -2.83 -9.49 9.36
N ARG A 217 -1.57 -9.72 8.95
CA ARG A 217 -1.14 -9.77 7.55
C ARG A 217 -0.96 -11.22 7.09
N ASP A 218 -1.50 -11.52 5.92
CA ASP A 218 -1.17 -12.70 5.14
C ASP A 218 -0.15 -12.30 4.06
N TYR A 219 1.13 -12.45 4.38
CA TYR A 219 2.22 -12.07 3.47
C TYR A 219 2.27 -12.90 2.19
N LEU A 220 1.80 -14.15 2.24
CA LEU A 220 1.76 -15.04 1.07
C LEU A 220 0.71 -14.57 0.09
N ARG A 221 -0.48 -14.20 0.59
CA ARG A 221 -1.56 -13.68 -0.25
C ARG A 221 -1.38 -12.21 -0.61
N GLY A 222 -0.65 -11.43 0.19
CA GLY A 222 -0.61 -9.98 0.07
C GLY A 222 -1.94 -9.37 0.46
N SER A 223 -2.43 -9.73 1.65
CA SER A 223 -3.70 -9.22 2.14
C SER A 223 -3.67 -8.99 3.66
N ALA A 224 -4.51 -8.06 4.12
CA ALA A 224 -4.93 -7.95 5.50
C ALA A 224 -6.10 -8.92 5.72
N ARG A 225 -6.00 -9.78 6.74
CA ARG A 225 -7.08 -10.68 7.10
C ARG A 225 -8.15 -9.94 7.87
N ASP A 226 -9.40 -10.12 7.48
CA ASP A 226 -10.56 -9.71 8.26
C ASP A 226 -10.85 -10.74 9.36
N LEU A 227 -10.81 -10.28 10.60
CA LEU A 227 -11.15 -11.10 11.77
C LEU A 227 -12.65 -11.18 12.03
N SER A 228 -13.46 -10.32 11.39
CA SER A 228 -14.91 -10.35 11.54
C SER A 228 -15.52 -11.61 10.92
N PRO A 229 -16.76 -11.97 11.29
CA PRO A 229 -17.46 -13.11 10.68
C PRO A 229 -17.76 -12.93 9.19
N ASN A 230 -17.62 -11.71 8.65
CA ASN A 230 -17.92 -11.42 7.25
C ASN A 230 -16.75 -11.75 6.31
N HIS A 231 -15.53 -11.85 6.82
CA HIS A 231 -14.32 -12.24 6.08
C HIS A 231 -14.04 -11.39 4.83
N PHE A 232 -14.19 -10.07 4.93
CA PHE A 232 -13.84 -9.12 3.88
C PHE A 232 -12.32 -8.83 3.85
N ASP A 233 -11.51 -9.86 3.61
CA ASP A 233 -10.05 -9.71 3.48
C ASP A 233 -9.69 -8.57 2.50
N ALA A 234 -8.74 -7.73 2.87
CA ALA A 234 -8.33 -6.58 2.06
C ALA A 234 -7.00 -6.89 1.34
N SER A 235 -6.98 -6.86 0.02
CA SER A 235 -5.78 -7.12 -0.77
C SER A 235 -4.86 -5.90 -0.85
N ASP A 236 -3.55 -6.13 -0.78
CA ASP A 236 -2.53 -5.15 -1.13
C ASP A 236 -2.62 -4.84 -2.62
N VAL A 237 -2.79 -3.57 -2.94
CA VAL A 237 -2.68 -3.07 -4.31
C VAL A 237 -1.41 -2.25 -4.43
N VAL A 238 -0.52 -2.72 -5.29
CA VAL A 238 0.71 -2.02 -5.67
C VAL A 238 0.44 -1.21 -6.92
N MET A 239 0.62 0.11 -6.85
CA MET A 239 0.63 0.92 -8.05
C MET A 239 1.97 0.74 -8.76
N GLN A 240 1.93 0.18 -9.96
CA GLN A 240 3.10 0.07 -10.83
C GLN A 240 3.21 1.36 -11.64
N ASP A 241 4.23 2.14 -11.34
CA ASP A 241 4.75 3.18 -12.22
C ASP A 241 5.33 2.55 -13.49
N THR A 242 5.18 3.21 -14.63
CA THR A 242 5.69 2.76 -15.93
C THR A 242 7.21 2.94 -16.08
N ASN A 243 7.88 3.54 -15.09
CA ASN A 243 9.32 3.76 -15.04
C ASN A 243 9.80 3.62 -13.60
N VAL A 244 10.19 2.41 -13.17
CA VAL A 244 10.62 2.21 -11.78
C VAL A 244 12.11 1.91 -11.68
N CYS A 245 12.77 2.68 -10.81
CA CYS A 245 14.04 2.33 -10.19
C CYS A 245 13.80 2.48 -8.69
N PHE A 246 13.84 1.38 -7.93
CA PHE A 246 13.48 1.35 -6.50
C PHE A 246 14.64 1.76 -5.58
N GLY A 247 15.84 1.92 -6.13
CA GLY A 247 16.99 2.48 -5.43
C GLY A 247 18.20 2.58 -6.35
N SER A 248 19.03 3.60 -6.16
CA SER A 248 20.33 3.64 -6.83
C SER A 248 21.43 4.14 -5.91
N VAL A 249 22.60 3.51 -6.00
CA VAL A 249 23.84 3.99 -5.40
C VAL A 249 24.70 4.51 -6.53
N TRP A 250 24.92 5.83 -6.58
CA TRP A 250 25.64 6.49 -7.66
C TRP A 250 27.07 5.99 -7.84
N ARG A 251 27.76 5.70 -6.74
CA ARG A 251 29.11 5.12 -6.73
C ARG A 251 29.20 4.07 -5.65
N MET A 252 29.04 2.82 -6.03
CA MET A 252 29.18 1.71 -5.09
C MET A 252 30.66 1.35 -4.95
N GLU A 253 31.27 1.84 -3.90
CA GLU A 253 32.66 1.49 -3.57
C GLU A 253 32.75 0.04 -3.08
N GLY A 254 33.67 -0.72 -3.68
CA GLY A 254 33.96 -2.08 -3.25
C GLY A 254 32.98 -3.13 -3.78
N PHE A 255 32.30 -2.86 -4.90
CA PHE A 255 31.51 -3.90 -5.56
C PHE A 255 32.43 -5.05 -5.99
N PRO A 256 32.05 -6.33 -5.72
CA PRO A 256 32.88 -7.47 -6.09
C PRO A 256 32.84 -7.68 -7.62
N THR A 257 33.92 -7.32 -8.30
CA THR A 257 34.04 -7.42 -9.77
C THR A 257 34.45 -8.82 -10.27
N GLY A 258 34.91 -9.68 -9.36
CA GLY A 258 35.21 -11.10 -9.61
C GLY A 258 34.03 -12.01 -9.27
N SER A 259 34.33 -13.11 -8.57
CA SER A 259 33.29 -13.98 -8.02
C SER A 259 32.40 -13.20 -7.06
N ARG A 260 31.08 -13.40 -7.17
CA ARG A 260 30.10 -12.62 -6.42
C ARG A 260 28.81 -13.38 -6.20
N THR A 261 28.09 -12.99 -5.16
CA THR A 261 26.75 -13.48 -4.88
C THR A 261 25.83 -12.30 -4.63
N VAL A 262 24.70 -12.30 -5.33
CA VAL A 262 23.59 -11.40 -5.03
C VAL A 262 22.43 -12.23 -4.52
N ALA A 263 21.93 -11.90 -3.33
CA ALA A 263 20.77 -12.55 -2.75
C ALA A 263 19.71 -11.51 -2.35
N MET A 264 18.44 -11.82 -2.60
CA MET A 264 17.32 -10.94 -2.29
C MET A 264 16.04 -11.75 -2.05
N TRP A 265 15.19 -11.26 -1.17
CA TRP A 265 13.79 -11.66 -1.12
C TRP A 265 13.00 -10.81 -2.12
N LEU A 266 12.23 -11.44 -2.99
CA LEU A 266 11.41 -10.75 -3.99
C LEU A 266 10.06 -11.45 -4.20
N ARG A 267 9.06 -10.68 -4.62
CA ARG A 267 7.75 -11.15 -5.05
C ARG A 267 7.41 -10.44 -6.35
N CYS A 268 7.20 -11.20 -7.42
CA CYS A 268 6.90 -10.67 -8.75
C CYS A 268 5.52 -11.12 -9.24
N GLY A 269 4.79 -10.23 -9.92
CA GLY A 269 3.51 -10.57 -10.57
C GLY A 269 3.68 -11.42 -11.83
N PHE A 270 2.58 -11.70 -12.53
CA PHE A 270 2.49 -12.75 -13.57
C PHE A 270 3.04 -12.42 -14.97
N ALA A 271 3.60 -11.23 -15.21
CA ALA A 271 4.20 -10.86 -16.50
C ALA A 271 5.49 -10.07 -16.27
N SER A 272 6.62 -10.52 -16.81
CA SER A 272 7.92 -9.90 -16.48
C SER A 272 9.03 -10.08 -17.53
N SER A 273 8.68 -10.16 -18.82
CA SER A 273 9.69 -10.02 -19.87
C SER A 273 10.15 -8.57 -20.00
N GLY A 274 11.46 -8.33 -20.01
CA GLY A 274 12.08 -7.00 -20.16
C GLY A 274 12.25 -6.23 -18.85
N THR A 275 11.97 -6.84 -17.70
CA THR A 275 12.09 -6.20 -16.37
C THR A 275 13.47 -6.45 -15.77
N TYR A 276 14.10 -5.42 -15.21
CA TYR A 276 15.39 -5.54 -14.52
C TYR A 276 15.17 -5.54 -13.01
N LEU A 277 15.69 -6.58 -12.33
CA LEU A 277 15.72 -6.67 -10.87
C LEU A 277 16.91 -5.92 -10.29
N LEU A 278 18.03 -5.93 -11.01
CA LEU A 278 19.27 -5.26 -10.62
C LEU A 278 20.11 -4.96 -11.86
N THR A 279 20.71 -3.79 -11.91
CA THR A 279 21.76 -3.46 -12.88
C THR A 279 22.95 -2.80 -12.19
N TYR A 280 24.15 -3.20 -12.57
CA TYR A 280 25.41 -2.60 -12.14
C TYR A 280 26.21 -2.17 -13.37
N SER A 281 26.76 -0.95 -13.33
CA SER A 281 27.35 -0.22 -14.47
C SER A 281 26.34 0.56 -15.32
N ASP A 282 26.84 1.58 -16.03
CA ASP A 282 26.09 2.44 -16.94
C ASP A 282 26.32 2.01 -18.40
N TYR A 283 25.28 2.15 -19.23
CA TYR A 283 25.39 2.22 -20.67
C TYR A 283 25.39 3.72 -21.05
N SER A 284 26.47 4.43 -20.75
CA SER A 284 26.70 5.80 -21.24
C SER A 284 27.74 5.74 -22.35
N ASN A 285 27.36 6.21 -23.54
CA ASN A 285 28.26 6.40 -24.68
C ASN A 285 28.70 7.87 -24.83
N SER A 286 28.41 8.73 -23.85
CA SER A 286 28.50 10.19 -24.01
C SER A 286 29.33 10.94 -22.95
N GLU A 287 29.72 10.33 -21.83
CA GLU A 287 30.45 11.01 -20.74
C GLU A 287 31.68 10.17 -20.32
N PRO A 288 32.92 10.69 -20.44
CA PRO A 288 34.11 10.11 -19.81
C PRO A 288 34.26 10.61 -18.36
N PRO A 289 34.62 9.75 -17.38
CA PRO A 289 35.38 8.48 -17.50
C PRO A 289 34.55 7.21 -17.26
N ASP A 290 33.23 7.28 -17.41
CA ASP A 290 32.22 6.27 -17.05
C ASP A 290 31.82 5.33 -18.20
N ASP A 291 32.71 5.15 -19.18
CA ASP A 291 32.67 4.24 -20.33
C ASP A 291 32.70 2.74 -19.95
N ALA A 292 31.96 2.33 -18.92
CA ALA A 292 32.13 1.07 -18.19
C ALA A 292 31.44 -0.16 -18.82
N GLY A 293 31.48 -0.27 -20.15
CA GLY A 293 31.06 -1.46 -20.89
C GLY A 293 29.56 -1.82 -20.75
N PRO A 294 29.12 -2.97 -21.27
CA PRO A 294 27.74 -3.42 -21.12
C PRO A 294 27.42 -3.71 -19.64
N PRO A 295 26.23 -3.33 -19.14
CA PRO A 295 25.89 -3.48 -17.73
C PRO A 295 25.78 -4.95 -17.32
N TRP A 296 26.24 -5.25 -16.11
CA TRP A 296 25.90 -6.52 -15.47
C TRP A 296 24.49 -6.42 -14.90
N SER A 297 23.64 -7.40 -15.17
CA SER A 297 22.23 -7.33 -14.77
C SER A 297 21.63 -8.67 -14.41
N ILE A 298 20.62 -8.58 -13.53
CA ILE A 298 19.68 -9.65 -13.22
C ILE A 298 18.31 -9.15 -13.68
N ALA A 299 17.63 -9.92 -14.52
CA ALA A 299 16.42 -9.52 -15.20
C ALA A 299 15.43 -10.69 -15.36
N ASP A 300 14.27 -10.37 -15.93
CA ASP A 300 13.25 -11.29 -16.40
C ASP A 300 12.77 -12.30 -15.33
N PRO A 301 12.10 -11.87 -14.24
CA PRO A 301 11.75 -12.77 -13.14
C PRO A 301 10.85 -13.95 -13.53
N SER A 302 10.16 -13.95 -14.67
CA SER A 302 9.44 -15.12 -15.20
C SER A 302 10.36 -16.20 -15.76
N SER A 303 11.59 -15.85 -16.08
CA SER A 303 12.64 -16.75 -16.58
C SER A 303 13.98 -16.09 -16.29
N ILE A 304 14.39 -16.15 -15.02
CA ILE A 304 15.49 -15.35 -14.45
C ILE A 304 16.67 -15.36 -15.42
N ARG A 305 17.13 -14.17 -15.74
CA ARG A 305 18.21 -13.93 -16.69
C ARG A 305 19.34 -13.19 -16.03
N VAL A 306 20.56 -13.62 -16.31
CA VAL A 306 21.77 -12.87 -15.97
C VAL A 306 22.45 -12.48 -17.26
N SER A 307 22.91 -11.23 -17.39
CA SER A 307 23.54 -10.77 -18.63
C SER A 307 24.77 -11.58 -19.04
N SER A 308 25.45 -12.21 -18.07
CA SER A 308 26.61 -13.05 -18.30
C SER A 308 26.34 -14.43 -18.87
N SER A 309 25.13 -14.98 -18.72
CA SER A 309 24.84 -16.39 -19.04
C SER A 309 23.53 -16.60 -19.82
N GLY A 310 22.69 -15.57 -19.95
CA GLY A 310 21.37 -15.69 -20.56
C GLY A 310 20.30 -16.11 -19.56
N SER A 311 19.22 -16.71 -20.06
CA SER A 311 18.05 -17.06 -19.25
C SER A 311 18.14 -18.48 -18.72
N PHE A 312 17.91 -18.66 -17.42
CA PHE A 312 17.88 -19.96 -16.74
C PHE A 312 16.67 -20.82 -17.10
N GLY A 313 15.62 -20.26 -17.70
CA GLY A 313 14.36 -20.99 -17.93
C GLY A 313 13.54 -21.24 -16.65
N VAL A 314 13.95 -20.65 -15.52
CA VAL A 314 13.32 -20.81 -14.20
C VAL A 314 12.91 -19.43 -13.69
N GLY A 315 11.66 -19.29 -13.24
CA GLY A 315 11.10 -18.02 -12.78
C GLY A 315 10.57 -18.05 -11.35
N VAL A 316 10.27 -16.85 -10.86
CA VAL A 316 9.72 -16.48 -9.54
C VAL A 316 8.55 -15.50 -9.66
N ALA A 317 8.02 -15.36 -10.89
CA ALA A 317 6.92 -14.46 -11.24
C ALA A 317 5.55 -15.13 -11.04
N ASP A 318 5.35 -15.72 -9.86
CA ASP A 318 4.13 -16.48 -9.51
C ASP A 318 3.24 -15.78 -8.48
N GLY A 319 3.60 -14.54 -8.12
CA GLY A 319 2.87 -13.77 -7.12
C GLY A 319 3.11 -14.23 -5.69
N THR A 320 4.12 -15.07 -5.41
CA THR A 320 4.54 -15.45 -4.05
C THR A 320 5.94 -14.92 -3.73
N TRP A 321 6.30 -14.92 -2.44
CA TRP A 321 7.62 -14.50 -1.99
C TRP A 321 8.64 -15.62 -2.20
N HIS A 322 9.77 -15.27 -2.80
CA HIS A 322 10.91 -16.16 -2.95
C HIS A 322 12.19 -15.53 -2.43
N HIS A 323 13.06 -16.35 -1.85
CA HIS A 323 14.46 -16.01 -1.65
C HIS A 323 15.25 -16.44 -2.88
N VAL A 324 15.80 -15.47 -3.62
CA VAL A 324 16.63 -15.74 -4.80
C VAL A 324 18.07 -15.42 -4.48
N ALA A 325 18.98 -16.34 -4.81
CA ALA A 325 20.41 -16.07 -4.80
C ALA A 325 21.05 -16.47 -6.14
N ILE A 326 21.83 -15.55 -6.70
CA ILE A 326 22.59 -15.75 -7.93
C ILE A 326 24.07 -15.69 -7.56
N VAL A 327 24.78 -16.78 -7.85
CA VAL A 327 26.22 -16.91 -7.61
C VAL A 327 26.93 -16.90 -8.96
N CYS A 328 27.81 -15.93 -9.16
CA CYS A 328 28.67 -15.82 -10.34
C CYS A 328 30.07 -16.28 -9.95
N HIS A 329 30.55 -17.38 -10.53
CA HIS A 329 31.92 -17.86 -10.36
C HIS A 329 32.80 -17.28 -11.47
N ARG A 330 33.83 -16.52 -11.09
CA ARG A 330 34.78 -15.86 -12.00
C ARG A 330 36.25 -16.08 -11.63
N GLU A 331 36.52 -16.91 -10.63
CA GLU A 331 37.87 -17.17 -10.15
C GLU A 331 38.62 -18.19 -11.02
N ARG A 332 39.95 -18.02 -11.09
CA ARG A 332 40.82 -18.92 -11.85
C ARG A 332 40.86 -20.30 -11.19
N GLY A 333 40.40 -21.33 -11.91
CA GLY A 333 40.40 -22.71 -11.43
C GLY A 333 39.01 -23.25 -11.12
N GLU A 334 37.98 -22.41 -11.19
CA GLU A 334 36.58 -22.81 -11.09
C GLU A 334 35.90 -22.79 -12.47
N PRO A 335 34.81 -23.56 -12.68
CA PRO A 335 33.95 -23.38 -13.84
C PRO A 335 33.41 -21.95 -13.88
N LEU A 336 33.57 -21.28 -15.03
CA LEU A 336 32.95 -19.98 -15.27
C LEU A 336 31.46 -20.19 -15.51
N GLU A 337 30.68 -20.11 -14.44
CA GLU A 337 29.24 -20.36 -14.46
C GLU A 337 28.47 -19.40 -13.55
N ASP A 338 27.17 -19.28 -13.82
CA ASP A 338 26.20 -18.65 -12.96
C ASP A 338 25.26 -19.72 -12.40
N LEU A 339 25.02 -19.67 -11.09
CA LEU A 339 24.14 -20.57 -10.36
C LEU A 339 22.93 -19.81 -9.84
N LEU A 340 21.74 -20.39 -10.02
CA LEU A 340 20.49 -19.85 -9.52
C LEU A 340 19.97 -20.73 -8.38
N TYR A 341 19.84 -20.14 -7.20
CA TYR A 341 19.16 -20.72 -6.04
C TYR A 341 17.82 -20.01 -5.83
N ILE A 342 16.77 -20.80 -5.57
CA ILE A 342 15.45 -20.30 -5.18
C ILE A 342 15.04 -21.04 -3.91
N ASP A 343 14.68 -20.29 -2.87
CA ASP A 343 14.24 -20.78 -1.57
C ASP A 343 15.26 -21.75 -0.92
N GLY A 344 16.55 -21.45 -1.14
CA GLY A 344 17.68 -22.22 -0.61
C GLY A 344 18.07 -23.44 -1.45
N GLU A 345 17.33 -23.77 -2.51
CA GLU A 345 17.61 -24.91 -3.39
C GLU A 345 18.26 -24.47 -4.70
N LEU A 346 19.31 -25.18 -5.15
CA LEU A 346 19.89 -24.96 -6.48
C LEU A 346 18.88 -25.37 -7.56
N ARG A 347 18.44 -24.43 -8.38
CA ARG A 347 17.44 -24.65 -9.43
C ARG A 347 18.05 -24.79 -10.82
N ALA A 348 19.09 -24.02 -11.11
CA ALA A 348 19.69 -24.01 -12.44
C ALA A 348 21.17 -23.59 -12.40
N ARG A 349 21.88 -23.96 -13.47
CA ARG A 349 23.27 -23.58 -13.74
C ARG A 349 23.42 -23.26 -15.21
N LEU A 350 24.20 -22.24 -15.54
CA LEU A 350 24.51 -21.88 -16.92
C LEU A 350 25.98 -21.46 -17.05
N PRO A 351 26.66 -21.83 -18.15
CA PRO A 351 27.99 -21.30 -18.42
C PRO A 351 27.92 -19.78 -18.60
N ALA A 352 28.93 -19.07 -18.12
CA ALA A 352 29.09 -17.65 -18.43
C ALA A 352 29.53 -17.52 -19.91
N THR A 353 28.68 -16.91 -20.73
CA THR A 353 28.84 -16.77 -22.19
C THR A 353 29.34 -15.38 -22.61
N SER A 354 29.17 -14.35 -21.78
CA SER A 354 29.67 -13.00 -22.08
C SER A 354 29.73 -12.11 -20.84
N GLU A 355 30.91 -11.80 -20.31
CA GLU A 355 31.05 -10.77 -19.28
C GLU A 355 32.31 -9.94 -19.53
N ASP A 356 32.10 -8.66 -19.86
CA ASP A 356 33.20 -7.71 -19.89
C ASP A 356 33.67 -7.40 -18.46
N PRO A 357 34.95 -7.05 -18.27
CA PRO A 357 35.49 -6.76 -16.94
C PRO A 357 34.66 -5.67 -16.25
N LEU A 358 34.06 -6.01 -15.11
CA LEU A 358 33.35 -5.04 -14.30
C LEU A 358 34.33 -4.09 -13.64
N ALA A 359 34.07 -2.79 -13.76
CA ALA A 359 34.81 -1.77 -13.02
C ALA A 359 34.21 -1.59 -11.62
N ASN A 360 35.07 -1.23 -10.65
CA ASN A 360 34.60 -0.79 -9.33
C ASN A 360 34.07 0.66 -9.41
N ASN A 361 33.40 1.12 -8.35
CA ASN A 361 32.86 2.47 -8.20
C ASN A 361 31.81 2.85 -9.26
N GLN A 362 31.15 1.84 -9.83
CA GLN A 362 30.06 2.06 -10.77
C GLN A 362 28.72 2.21 -10.06
N ARG A 363 27.72 2.60 -10.82
CA ARG A 363 26.36 2.76 -10.31
C ARG A 363 25.69 1.41 -10.14
N LEU A 364 25.04 1.22 -8.99
CA LEU A 364 24.11 0.12 -8.74
C LEU A 364 22.68 0.65 -8.80
N VAL A 365 21.80 -0.03 -9.52
CA VAL A 365 20.36 0.25 -9.60
C VAL A 365 19.59 -1.00 -9.25
N ILE A 366 18.54 -0.86 -8.44
CA ILE A 366 17.68 -1.96 -8.01
C ILE A 366 16.27 -1.74 -8.55
N GLY A 367 15.71 -2.81 -9.12
CA GLY A 367 14.38 -2.92 -9.71
C GLY A 367 14.13 -1.98 -10.89
N GLY A 368 15.17 -1.70 -11.66
CA GLY A 368 15.12 -0.92 -12.89
C GLY A 368 16.40 -1.03 -13.68
N ARG A 369 16.41 -0.42 -14.85
CA ARG A 369 17.59 -0.15 -15.68
C ARG A 369 17.60 1.33 -16.02
N LEU A 370 18.78 1.95 -16.09
CA LEU A 370 18.89 3.32 -16.54
C LEU A 370 18.50 3.44 -18.02
N ALA A 371 17.64 4.42 -18.32
CA ALA A 371 17.43 4.86 -19.67
C ALA A 371 18.73 5.49 -20.17
N THR A 372 19.19 5.03 -21.34
CA THR A 372 20.10 5.82 -22.16
C THR A 372 19.37 7.12 -22.52
N ASN A 373 20.07 8.26 -22.49
CA ASN A 373 19.52 9.48 -23.08
C ASN A 373 19.02 9.26 -24.51
#